data_AF-A0AAW2TK98-F1
#
_entry.id   AF-A0AAW2TK98-F1
#
_cell.length_a   1.000
_cell.length_b   1.000
_cell.length_c   1.000
_cell.angle_alpha   90.00
_cell.angle_beta   90.00
_cell.angle_gamma   90.00
#
_symmetry.space_group_name_H-M   'P 1'
#
loop_
_entity.id
_entity.type
_entity.pdbx_description
1 polymer ?
#
loop_
_entity_poly.entity_id
_entity_poly.type
_entity_poly.pdbx_seq_one_letter_code
_entity_poly.pdbx_strand_id
1 'polypeptide(L)'
;MDRSYRTELQDALKGKAVSLPQVFVKGKYIGGAEEIKQLNESGELAKLLEGFPLKDLGFVCESCGDARFVPCPNCNGSRKVYEEEEGKLSRCPDCNENGLIRCSCCP
;
A
#
# COMPACT_ATOMS: atom_id res chain seq x y z
N MET A 1 -1.50 3.39 7.72
CA MET A 1 -0.84 3.48 6.40
C MET A 1 0.64 3.31 6.64
N ASP A 2 1.31 2.48 5.84
CA ASP A 2 2.75 2.26 5.91
C ASP A 2 3.52 3.59 5.75
N ARG A 3 4.54 3.81 6.59
CA ARG A 3 5.35 5.03 6.59
C ARG A 3 6.05 5.26 5.26
N SER A 4 6.50 4.21 4.56
CA SER A 4 7.18 4.36 3.27
C SER A 4 6.24 5.00 2.24
N TYR A 5 4.99 4.54 2.16
CA TYR A 5 3.99 5.13 1.26
C TYR A 5 3.65 6.57 1.64
N ARG A 6 3.60 6.88 2.94
CA ARG A 6 3.35 8.25 3.38
C ARG A 6 4.48 9.18 2.94
N THR A 7 5.73 8.76 3.09
CA THR A 7 6.90 9.54 2.66
C THR A 7 6.93 9.69 1.14
N GLU A 8 6.76 8.59 0.39
CA GLU A 8 6.68 8.62 -1.07
C GLU A 8 5.61 9.59 -1.58
N LEU A 9 4.42 9.57 -0.95
CA LEU A 9 3.33 10.49 -1.31
C LEU A 9 3.68 11.95 -1.01
N GLN A 10 4.29 12.23 0.14
CA GLN A 10 4.72 13.58 0.51
C GLN A 10 5.78 14.12 -0.45
N ASP A 11 6.73 13.28 -0.86
CA ASP A 11 7.78 13.63 -1.82
C ASP A 11 7.18 13.91 -3.20
N ALA A 12 6.29 13.02 -3.67
CA ALA A 12 5.60 13.17 -4.96
C ALA A 12 4.76 14.46 -5.03
N LEU A 13 4.19 14.90 -3.91
CA LEU A 13 3.33 16.09 -3.81
C LEU A 13 4.03 17.32 -3.22
N LYS A 14 5.36 17.27 -3.07
CA LYS A 14 6.21 18.37 -2.58
C LYS A 14 5.73 18.93 -1.22
N GLY A 15 5.35 18.05 -0.31
CA GLY A 15 4.95 18.39 1.05
C GLY A 15 3.57 19.06 1.19
N LYS A 16 2.76 19.11 0.12
CA LYS A 16 1.39 19.62 0.21
C LYS A 16 0.53 18.71 1.07
N ALA A 17 -0.23 19.31 1.99
CA ALA A 17 -1.29 18.59 2.71
C ALA A 17 -2.39 18.23 1.72
N VAL A 18 -2.71 16.94 1.63
CA VAL A 18 -3.71 16.39 0.72
C VAL A 18 -4.61 15.41 1.45
N SER A 19 -5.87 15.32 1.01
CA SER A 19 -6.78 14.26 1.42
C SER A 19 -6.48 12.97 0.65
N LEU A 20 -6.73 11.81 1.24
CA LEU A 20 -6.65 10.53 0.53
C LEU A 20 -8.03 10.17 -0.06
N PRO A 21 -8.06 9.38 -1.15
CA PRO A 21 -6.93 8.87 -1.94
C PRO A 21 -6.25 9.93 -2.80
N GLN A 22 -5.01 9.65 -3.21
CA GLN A 22 -4.25 10.39 -4.20
C GLN A 22 -3.79 9.39 -5.27
N VAL A 23 -4.24 9.58 -6.51
CA VAL A 23 -4.13 8.56 -7.56
C VAL A 23 -3.05 8.94 -8.55
N PHE A 24 -2.21 7.95 -8.86
CA PHE A 24 -1.16 8.04 -9.87
C PHE A 24 -1.35 6.91 -10.89
N VAL A 25 -1.24 7.24 -12.17
CA VAL A 25 -1.32 6.28 -13.28
C VAL A 25 -0.03 6.35 -14.08
N LYS A 26 0.68 5.22 -14.22
CA LYS A 26 1.99 5.15 -14.90
C LYS A 26 3.00 6.19 -14.37
N GLY A 27 3.00 6.40 -13.05
CA GLY A 27 3.88 7.36 -12.37
C GLY A 27 3.46 8.83 -12.46
N LYS A 28 2.35 9.15 -13.15
CA LYS A 28 1.84 10.52 -13.26
C LYS A 28 0.71 10.76 -12.27
N TYR A 29 0.75 11.88 -11.55
CA TYR A 29 -0.32 12.30 -10.65
C TYR A 29 -1.57 12.67 -11.45
N ILE A 30 -2.72 12.08 -11.09
CA ILE A 30 -4.01 12.30 -11.76
C ILE A 30 -4.93 13.19 -10.92
N GLY A 31 -5.01 12.96 -9.61
CA GLY A 31 -5.90 13.73 -8.75
C GLY A 31 -6.28 13.02 -7.45
N GLY A 32 -7.14 13.66 -6.67
CA GLY A 32 -7.77 13.10 -5.48
C GLY A 32 -9.12 12.46 -5.79
N ALA A 33 -9.92 12.23 -4.75
CA ALA A 33 -11.21 11.54 -4.87
C ALA A 33 -12.17 12.22 -5.87
N GLU A 34 -12.30 13.55 -5.80
CA GLU A 34 -13.25 14.30 -6.62
C GLU A 34 -12.84 14.33 -8.09
N GLU A 35 -11.55 14.54 -8.38
CA GLU A 35 -11.04 14.53 -9.75
C GLU A 35 -11.22 13.15 -10.39
N ILE A 36 -10.94 12.07 -9.64
CA ILE A 36 -11.11 10.70 -10.13
C ILE A 36 -12.58 10.37 -10.37
N LYS A 37 -13.48 10.86 -9.51
CA LYS A 37 -14.92 10.71 -9.71
C LYS A 37 -15.38 11.41 -10.98
N GLN A 38 -14.96 12.65 -11.22
CA GLN A 38 -15.29 13.40 -12.44
C GLN A 38 -14.76 12.70 -13.70
N LEU A 39 -13.51 12.21 -13.67
CA LEU A 39 -12.93 11.45 -14.79
C LEU A 39 -13.68 10.13 -15.06
N ASN A 40 -14.20 9.49 -14.02
CA ASN A 40 -15.04 8.30 -14.16
C ASN A 40 -16.38 8.65 -14.81
N GLU A 41 -17.03 9.72 -14.37
CA GLU A 41 -18.32 10.18 -14.91
C GLU A 41 -18.22 10.65 -16.37
N SER A 42 -17.10 11.26 -16.77
CA SER A 42 -16.84 11.65 -18.16
C SER A 42 -16.38 10.49 -19.06
N GLY A 43 -16.05 9.33 -18.48
CA GLY A 43 -15.48 8.18 -19.18
C GLY A 43 -14.00 8.33 -19.57
N GLU A 44 -13.33 9.42 -19.18
CA GLU A 44 -11.90 9.64 -19.45
C GLU A 44 -11.01 8.74 -18.60
N LEU A 45 -11.46 8.35 -17.40
CA LEU A 45 -10.71 7.43 -16.54
C LEU A 45 -10.48 6.08 -17.22
N ALA A 46 -11.48 5.56 -17.94
CA ALA A 46 -11.35 4.31 -18.67
C ALA A 46 -10.25 4.37 -19.73
N LYS A 47 -10.14 5.50 -20.45
CA LYS A 47 -9.10 5.75 -21.45
C LYS A 47 -7.70 5.80 -20.82
N LEU A 48 -7.57 6.41 -19.63
CA LEU A 48 -6.30 6.45 -18.89
C LEU A 48 -5.84 5.05 -18.46
N LEU A 49 -6.79 4.16 -18.18
CA LEU A 49 -6.55 2.79 -17.73
C LEU A 49 -6.43 1.79 -18.89
N GLU A 50 -6.48 2.25 -20.15
CA GLU A 50 -6.25 1.37 -21.30
C GLU A 50 -4.86 0.73 -21.25
N GLY A 51 -4.83 -0.58 -21.55
CA GLY A 51 -3.63 -1.41 -21.56
C GLY A 51 -3.18 -1.90 -20.18
N PHE A 52 -3.89 -1.58 -19.10
CA PHE A 52 -3.66 -2.24 -17.81
C PHE A 52 -4.22 -3.67 -17.82
N PRO A 53 -3.54 -4.63 -17.18
CA PRO A 53 -4.09 -5.97 -17.01
C PRO A 53 -5.38 -5.88 -16.20
N LEU A 54 -6.45 -6.46 -16.72
CA LEU A 54 -7.66 -6.65 -15.96
C LEU A 54 -7.41 -7.76 -14.95
N LYS A 55 -7.58 -7.44 -13.66
CA LYS A 55 -7.62 -8.46 -12.63
C LYS A 55 -8.93 -9.23 -12.81
N ASP A 56 -8.86 -10.56 -12.79
CA ASP A 56 -10.08 -11.38 -12.75
C ASP A 56 -10.94 -10.92 -11.57
N LEU A 57 -12.20 -10.55 -11.85
CA LEU A 57 -13.13 -10.00 -10.86
C LEU A 57 -13.42 -10.99 -9.71
N GLY A 58 -13.07 -12.27 -9.87
CA GLY A 58 -13.17 -13.31 -8.84
C GLY A 58 -11.85 -13.67 -8.16
N PHE A 59 -10.70 -13.10 -8.58
CA PHE A 59 -9.44 -13.38 -7.90
C PHE A 59 -9.43 -12.69 -6.54
N VAL A 60 -9.35 -13.50 -5.50
CA VAL A 60 -9.01 -13.09 -4.14
C VAL A 60 -7.76 -13.84 -3.75
N CYS A 61 -6.72 -13.14 -3.31
CA CYS A 61 -5.51 -13.83 -2.84
C CYS A 61 -5.84 -14.71 -1.62
N GLU A 62 -5.69 -16.03 -1.75
CA GLU A 62 -6.00 -16.98 -0.67
C GLU A 62 -5.17 -16.75 0.61
N SER A 63 -3.99 -16.16 0.47
CA SER A 63 -3.09 -15.89 1.60
C SER A 63 -3.46 -14.63 2.40
N CYS A 64 -3.91 -13.55 1.74
CA CYS A 64 -4.14 -12.27 2.41
C CYS A 64 -5.56 -11.70 2.25
N GLY A 65 -6.46 -12.40 1.55
CA GLY A 65 -7.80 -11.91 1.27
C GLY A 65 -7.80 -10.57 0.53
N ASP A 66 -6.83 -10.37 -0.37
CA ASP A 66 -6.56 -9.11 -1.09
C ASP A 66 -6.16 -7.88 -0.23
N ALA A 67 -5.90 -8.05 1.07
CA ALA A 67 -5.38 -6.97 1.92
C ALA A 67 -3.93 -6.54 1.54
N ARG A 68 -3.23 -7.32 0.70
CA ARG A 68 -1.85 -7.14 0.22
C ARG A 68 -0.75 -7.21 1.29
N PHE A 69 -1.14 -7.26 2.55
CA PHE A 69 -0.27 -7.37 3.71
C PHE A 69 -0.70 -8.54 4.59
N VAL A 70 0.26 -9.18 5.24
CA VAL A 70 0.03 -10.24 6.23
C VAL A 70 0.83 -9.95 7.50
N PRO A 71 0.41 -10.47 8.68
CA PRO A 71 1.21 -10.37 9.90
C PRO A 71 2.62 -10.91 9.68
N CYS A 72 3.62 -10.18 10.17
CA CYS A 72 5.00 -10.61 10.12
C CYS A 72 5.18 -11.91 10.93
N PRO A 73 5.75 -12.98 10.36
CA PRO A 73 5.93 -14.24 11.08
C PRO A 73 7.02 -14.16 12.15
N ASN A 74 8.01 -13.27 12.00
CA ASN A 74 9.08 -13.12 13.00
C ASN A 74 8.56 -12.53 14.32
N CYS A 75 7.71 -11.50 14.25
CA CYS A 75 7.16 -10.85 15.45
C CYS A 75 5.67 -11.15 15.71
N ASN A 76 5.06 -12.01 14.90
CA ASN A 76 3.62 -12.31 14.93
C ASN A 76 2.74 -11.05 14.93
N GLY A 77 3.09 -10.04 14.13
CA GLY A 77 2.37 -8.76 14.08
C GLY A 77 2.59 -7.79 15.24
N SER A 78 3.29 -8.18 16.31
CA SER A 78 3.48 -7.34 17.50
C SER A 78 4.49 -6.20 17.32
N ARG A 79 5.27 -6.23 16.23
CA ARG A 79 6.43 -5.37 15.95
C ARG A 79 7.57 -5.52 16.98
N LYS A 80 7.54 -6.54 17.84
CA LYS A 80 8.50 -6.77 18.93
C LYS A 80 9.16 -8.13 18.79
N VAL A 81 10.47 -8.18 19.00
CA VAL A 81 11.27 -9.41 19.09
C VAL A 81 12.17 -9.31 20.32
N TYR A 82 12.53 -10.44 20.92
CA TYR A 82 13.42 -10.50 22.07
C TYR A 82 14.79 -11.00 21.61
N GLU A 83 15.84 -10.25 21.93
CA GLU A 83 17.24 -10.64 21.66
C GLU A 83 17.80 -11.29 22.91
N GLU A 84 17.98 -12.62 22.88
CA GLU A 84 18.42 -13.41 24.04
C GLU A 84 19.82 -13.04 24.52
N GLU A 85 20.74 -12.76 23.59
CA GLU A 85 22.14 -12.43 23.91
C GLU A 85 22.27 -11.11 24.68
N GLU A 86 21.43 -10.13 24.35
CA GLU A 86 21.43 -8.81 25.00
C GLU A 86 20.35 -8.68 26.08
N GLY A 87 19.50 -9.70 26.24
CA GLY A 87 18.38 -9.71 27.18
C GLY A 87 17.35 -8.60 26.95
N LYS A 88 17.27 -8.04 25.74
CA LYS A 88 16.48 -6.83 25.44
C LYS A 88 15.35 -7.09 24.45
N LEU A 89 14.30 -6.28 24.57
CA LEU A 89 13.23 -6.23 23.58
C LEU A 89 13.58 -5.20 22.49
N SER A 90 13.57 -5.61 21.23
CA SER A 90 13.84 -4.73 20.09
C SER A 90 12.66 -4.68 19.11
N ARG A 91 12.70 -3.72 18.19
CA ARG A 91 11.71 -3.61 17.12
C ARG A 91 12.07 -4.58 16.02
N CYS A 92 11.09 -5.37 15.58
CA CYS A 92 11.29 -6.31 14.48
C CYS A 92 11.83 -5.60 13.22
N PRO A 93 12.96 -6.07 12.63
CA PRO A 93 13.56 -5.45 11.45
C PRO A 93 12.82 -5.82 10.15
N ASP A 94 12.08 -6.93 10.16
CA ASP A 94 11.53 -7.53 8.93
C ASP A 94 10.15 -7.02 8.51
N CYS A 95 9.54 -6.12 9.28
CA CYS A 95 8.18 -5.64 9.02
C CYS A 95 8.09 -4.12 8.96
N ASN A 96 6.90 -3.59 8.67
CA ASN A 96 6.58 -2.18 8.79
C ASN A 96 6.07 -1.81 10.20
N GLU A 97 5.85 -0.53 10.48
CA GLU A 97 5.51 -0.04 11.82
C GLU A 97 4.22 -0.64 12.41
N ASN A 98 3.42 -1.31 11.58
CA ASN A 98 2.19 -2.01 11.97
C ASN A 98 2.41 -3.52 12.20
N GLY A 99 3.65 -4.01 12.13
CA GLY A 99 3.96 -5.44 12.27
C GLY A 99 3.61 -6.27 11.03
N LEU A 100 3.44 -5.63 9.87
CA LEU A 100 3.00 -6.28 8.63
C LEU A 100 4.14 -6.40 7.61
N ILE A 101 4.05 -7.43 6.77
CA ILE A 101 4.90 -7.62 5.58
C ILE A 101 4.02 -7.71 4.33
N ARG A 102 4.60 -7.44 3.15
CA ARG A 102 3.88 -7.64 1.89
C ARG A 102 3.58 -9.13 1.68
N CYS A 103 2.38 -9.43 1.20
CA CYS A 103 2.01 -10.78 0.80
C CYS A 103 2.82 -11.18 -0.45
N SER A 104 3.58 -12.27 -0.35
CA SER A 104 4.38 -12.81 -1.46
C SER A 104 3.54 -13.48 -2.56
N CYS A 105 2.30 -13.84 -2.25
CA CYS A 105 1.37 -14.48 -3.20
C CYS A 105 0.58 -13.46 -4.04
N CYS A 106 0.72 -12.16 -3.75
CA CYS A 106 0.07 -11.12 -4.53
C CYS A 106 0.87 -10.81 -5.81
N PRO A 107 0.19 -10.65 -6.96
CA PRO A 107 0.80 -10.07 -8.14
C PRO A 107 1.20 -8.60 -7.92
#